data_AF-A0A661ZGQ1-F1
#
_entry.id   AF-A0A661ZGQ1-F1
#
_cell.length_a   1.000
_cell.length_b   1.000
_cell.length_c   1.000
_cell.angle_alpha   90.00
_cell.angle_beta   90.00
_cell.angle_gamma   90.00
#
_symmetry.space_group_name_H-M   'P 1'
#
loop_
_entity.id
_entity.type
_entity.pdbx_description
1 polymer ?
#
loop_
_entity_poly.entity_id
_entity_poly.type
_entity_poly.pdbx_seq_one_letter_code
_entity_poly.pdbx_strand_id
1 'polypeptide(L)'
;MKKKILIVIAVFFAFTITNKVHAQASKIVGMWKTIDDDTGEAKSYVKIYKAKNGFYYGKITKLLLEPQDKKCDKCKGALKDKPIVGMVMLLKMKAGEDGLEDGKIMDPGNGKFYHCTM
;
A
#
# COMPACT_ATOMS: atom_id res chain seq x y z
N MET A 1 49.91 -1.56 52.84
CA MET A 1 48.98 -2.64 53.24
C MET A 1 47.80 -2.65 52.29
N LYS A 2 47.57 -3.79 51.64
CA LYS A 2 46.46 -4.05 50.70
C LYS A 2 45.11 -3.90 51.42
N LYS A 3 44.08 -3.35 50.76
CA LYS A 3 42.67 -3.83 50.78
C LYS A 3 41.79 -2.91 49.91
N LYS A 4 41.52 -3.36 48.69
CA LYS A 4 40.24 -3.91 48.20
C LYS A 4 39.32 -2.83 47.59
N ILE A 5 39.53 -2.66 46.29
CA ILE A 5 38.57 -2.15 45.31
C ILE A 5 37.19 -2.77 45.59
N LEU A 6 36.18 -1.93 45.84
CA LEU A 6 34.77 -2.32 45.85
C LEU A 6 34.13 -1.74 44.58
N ILE A 7 33.94 -2.57 43.57
CA ILE A 7 33.09 -2.31 42.39
C ILE A 7 31.63 -2.60 42.82
N VAL A 8 30.65 -2.27 41.94
CA VAL A 8 29.29 -2.86 41.84
C VAL A 8 28.25 -1.96 42.58
N ILE A 9 27.32 -1.20 41.98
CA ILE A 9 26.63 -1.21 40.68
C ILE A 9 26.12 0.23 40.41
N ALA A 10 26.63 0.89 39.37
CA ALA A 10 25.91 2.02 38.78
C ALA A 10 24.72 1.43 38.01
N VAL A 11 23.50 1.58 38.54
CA VAL A 11 22.26 1.25 37.83
C VAL A 11 22.11 2.28 36.70
N PHE A 12 22.87 2.06 35.62
CA PHE A 12 22.56 2.62 34.32
C PHE A 12 21.30 1.91 33.86
N PHE A 13 20.16 2.53 34.13
CA PHE A 13 18.89 2.15 33.53
C PHE A 13 19.03 2.38 32.03
N ALA A 14 19.52 1.37 31.31
CA ALA A 14 19.59 1.36 29.87
C ALA A 14 18.15 1.34 29.37
N PHE A 15 17.58 2.54 29.18
CA PHE A 15 16.34 2.72 28.45
C PHE A 15 16.63 2.35 26.99
N THR A 16 16.51 1.06 26.69
CA THR A 16 16.55 0.56 25.33
C THR A 16 15.30 1.08 24.63
N ILE A 17 15.45 2.22 23.95
CA ILE A 17 14.45 2.71 23.02
C ILE A 17 14.36 1.66 21.92
N THR A 18 13.39 0.76 22.01
CA THR A 18 13.04 -0.15 20.93
C THR A 18 12.37 0.67 19.85
N ASN A 19 13.19 1.24 18.97
CA ASN A 19 12.70 1.81 17.72
C ASN A 19 12.07 0.66 16.93
N LYS A 20 10.75 0.47 17.03
CA LYS A 20 10.00 -0.37 16.10
C LYS A 20 10.12 0.27 14.72
N VAL A 21 11.09 -0.19 13.94
CA VAL A 21 11.27 0.23 12.55
C VAL A 21 10.12 -0.38 11.75
N HIS A 22 9.04 0.39 11.55
CA HIS A 22 7.90 0.00 10.72
C HIS A 22 8.30 0.10 9.23
N ALA A 23 9.08 -0.87 8.75
CA ALA A 23 9.71 -0.86 7.42
C ALA A 23 8.87 -1.51 6.30
N GLN A 24 7.63 -1.93 6.57
CA GLN A 24 6.86 -2.72 5.60
C GLN A 24 6.00 -1.85 4.66
N ALA A 25 5.31 -0.83 5.17
CA ALA A 25 4.48 0.05 4.33
C ALA A 25 5.28 0.88 3.30
N SER A 26 6.56 1.19 3.57
CA SER A 26 7.43 1.89 2.62
C SER A 26 7.81 1.01 1.41
N LYS A 27 7.86 -0.32 1.59
CA LYS A 27 8.16 -1.26 0.50
C LYS A 27 6.99 -1.42 -0.48
N ILE A 28 5.76 -1.15 -0.05
CA ILE A 28 4.56 -1.26 -0.87
C ILE A 28 4.43 -0.08 -1.86
N VAL A 29 5.04 1.07 -1.56
CA VAL A 29 5.05 2.23 -2.47
C VAL A 29 5.92 1.91 -3.69
N GLY A 30 5.34 2.03 -4.88
CA GLY A 30 6.07 1.72 -6.11
C GLY A 30 5.17 1.38 -7.29
N MET A 31 5.79 0.81 -8.32
CA MET A 31 5.10 0.29 -9.49
C MET A 31 4.85 -1.20 -9.33
N TRP A 32 3.60 -1.61 -9.51
CA TRP A 32 3.15 -2.99 -9.40
C TRP A 32 2.52 -3.44 -10.70
N LYS A 33 2.72 -4.70 -11.04
CA LYS A 33 2.06 -5.37 -12.17
C LYS A 33 0.95 -6.24 -11.59
N THR A 34 -0.29 -5.98 -11.99
CA THR A 34 -1.45 -6.75 -11.53
C THR A 34 -1.59 -8.03 -12.35
N ILE A 35 -1.87 -9.14 -11.69
CA ILE A 35 -2.14 -10.42 -12.31
C ILE A 35 -3.64 -10.69 -12.17
N ASP A 36 -4.26 -11.21 -13.22
CA ASP A 36 -5.62 -11.74 -13.13
C ASP A 36 -5.60 -13.10 -12.45
N ASP A 37 -6.41 -13.30 -11.42
CA ASP A 37 -6.41 -14.56 -10.67
C ASP A 37 -7.10 -15.70 -11.43
N ASP A 38 -7.99 -15.39 -12.39
CA ASP A 38 -8.69 -16.41 -13.18
C ASP A 38 -7.82 -16.89 -14.36
N THR A 39 -7.10 -15.98 -15.02
CA THR A 39 -6.31 -16.29 -16.24
C THR A 39 -4.80 -16.37 -16.00
N GLY A 40 -4.28 -15.81 -14.91
CA GLY A 40 -2.85 -15.69 -14.64
C GLY A 40 -2.13 -14.64 -15.48
N GLU A 41 -2.86 -13.88 -16.31
CA GLU A 41 -2.25 -12.89 -17.21
C GLU A 41 -2.00 -11.55 -16.52
N ALA A 42 -0.94 -10.86 -16.94
CA ALA A 42 -0.68 -9.51 -16.47
C ALA A 42 -1.68 -8.52 -17.07
N LYS A 43 -2.51 -7.90 -16.22
CA LYS A 43 -3.58 -6.99 -16.65
C LYS A 43 -3.17 -5.54 -16.79
N SER A 44 -2.38 -5.02 -15.85
CA SER A 44 -2.09 -3.59 -15.78
C SER A 44 -0.84 -3.29 -14.95
N TYR A 45 -0.35 -2.05 -15.09
CA TYR A 45 0.56 -1.45 -14.12
C TYR A 45 -0.19 -0.46 -13.23
N VAL A 46 0.07 -0.53 -11.92
CA VAL A 46 -0.50 0.33 -10.88
C VAL A 46 0.63 0.99 -10.10
N LYS A 47 0.54 2.31 -9.93
CA LYS A 47 1.42 3.06 -9.04
C LYS A 47 0.77 3.21 -7.67
N ILE A 48 1.38 2.65 -6.64
CA ILE A 48 1.01 2.86 -5.24
C ILE A 48 1.85 3.99 -4.67
N TYR A 49 1.21 4.94 -3.98
CA TYR A 49 1.85 6.12 -3.41
C TYR A 49 1.18 6.60 -2.13
N LYS A 50 1.95 7.23 -1.25
CA LYS A 50 1.45 7.95 -0.08
C LYS A 50 1.03 9.37 -0.49
N ALA A 51 -0.22 9.73 -0.23
CA ALA A 51 -0.72 11.08 -0.47
C ALA A 51 -0.42 12.01 0.71
N LYS A 52 -0.55 13.33 0.49
CA LYS A 52 -0.32 14.36 1.51
C LYS A 52 -1.22 14.24 2.73
N ASN A 53 -2.39 13.61 2.57
CA ASN A 53 -3.34 13.36 3.67
C ASN A 53 -2.95 12.16 4.54
N GLY A 54 -1.79 11.54 4.32
CA GLY A 54 -1.27 10.43 5.10
C GLY A 54 -1.70 9.03 4.63
N PHE A 55 -2.74 8.93 3.80
CA PHE A 55 -3.24 7.68 3.25
C PHE A 55 -2.48 7.24 2.00
N TYR A 56 -2.56 5.96 1.68
CA TYR A 56 -2.00 5.35 0.48
C TYR A 56 -3.09 5.11 -0.56
N TYR A 57 -2.71 5.32 -1.82
CA TYR A 57 -3.59 5.21 -2.98
C TYR A 57 -2.88 4.50 -4.12
N GLY A 58 -3.66 3.94 -5.04
CA GLY A 58 -3.18 3.18 -6.18
C GLY A 58 -3.84 3.66 -7.46
N LYS A 59 -3.03 4.07 -8.43
CA LYS A 59 -3.48 4.61 -9.72
C LYS A 59 -3.05 3.70 -10.86
N ILE A 60 -3.98 3.34 -11.73
CA ILE A 60 -3.67 2.59 -12.95
C ILE A 60 -2.86 3.50 -13.88
N THR A 61 -1.68 3.05 -14.31
CA THR A 61 -0.81 3.82 -15.21
C THR A 61 -0.78 3.27 -16.62
N LYS A 62 -1.06 1.97 -16.81
CA LYS A 62 -1.01 1.31 -18.13
C LYS A 62 -1.86 0.04 -18.11
N LEU A 63 -2.61 -0.20 -19.18
CA LEU A 63 -3.29 -1.49 -19.42
C LEU A 63 -2.41 -2.38 -20.29
N LEU A 64 -2.47 -3.70 -20.09
CA LEU A 64 -1.62 -4.66 -20.82
C LEU A 64 -2.41 -5.52 -21.81
N LEU A 65 -3.69 -5.77 -21.54
CA LEU A 65 -4.56 -6.62 -22.36
C LEU A 65 -5.66 -5.83 -23.08
N GLU A 66 -5.72 -4.52 -22.86
CA GLU A 66 -6.83 -3.67 -23.28
C GLU A 66 -6.32 -2.34 -23.87
N PRO A 67 -7.11 -1.69 -24.74
CA PRO A 67 -6.78 -0.36 -25.27
C PRO A 67 -6.54 0.68 -24.16
N GLN A 68 -5.56 1.56 -24.32
CA GLN A 68 -5.20 2.54 -23.28
C GLN A 68 -6.28 3.60 -23.03
N ASP A 69 -7.15 3.83 -24.01
CA ASP A 69 -8.29 4.75 -23.96
C ASP A 69 -9.58 4.06 -23.46
N LYS A 70 -9.51 2.78 -23.06
CA LYS A 70 -10.65 2.05 -22.50
C LYS A 70 -11.25 2.83 -21.34
N LYS A 71 -12.57 3.01 -21.43
CA LYS A 71 -13.40 3.64 -20.40
C LYS A 71 -14.03 2.59 -19.50
N CYS A 72 -14.28 2.94 -18.24
CA CYS A 72 -14.98 2.06 -17.32
C CYS A 72 -16.49 2.15 -17.54
N ASP A 73 -17.00 1.30 -18.43
CA ASP A 73 -18.41 1.19 -18.77
C ASP A 73 -19.24 0.54 -17.64
N LYS A 74 -18.64 -0.35 -16.86
CA LYS A 74 -19.30 -1.02 -15.72
C LYS A 74 -19.26 -0.20 -14.42
N CYS A 75 -18.42 0.83 -14.35
CA CYS A 75 -18.37 1.74 -13.20
C CYS A 75 -19.67 2.54 -13.06
N LYS A 76 -19.95 3.03 -11.84
CA LYS A 76 -21.14 3.82 -11.54
C LYS A 76 -20.77 5.24 -11.10
N GLY A 77 -21.74 6.15 -11.16
CA GLY A 77 -21.59 7.53 -10.70
C GLY A 77 -20.47 8.28 -11.42
N ALA A 78 -19.64 9.00 -10.67
CA ALA A 78 -18.57 9.84 -11.22
C ALA A 78 -17.49 9.07 -12.00
N LEU A 79 -17.40 7.74 -11.82
CA LEU A 79 -16.42 6.88 -12.48
C LEU A 79 -16.95 6.27 -13.79
N LYS A 80 -18.25 6.36 -14.05
CA LYS A 80 -18.86 5.87 -15.29
C LYS A 80 -18.27 6.61 -16.50
N ASP A 81 -17.88 5.83 -17.50
CA ASP A 81 -17.32 6.29 -18.78
C ASP A 81 -16.05 7.15 -18.64
N LYS A 82 -15.36 7.05 -17.49
CA LYS A 82 -14.04 7.66 -17.31
C LYS A 82 -12.95 6.72 -17.80
N PRO A 83 -11.83 7.25 -18.34
CA PRO A 83 -10.68 6.44 -18.71
C PRO A 83 -10.19 5.59 -17.54
N ILE A 84 -9.94 4.31 -17.78
CA ILE A 84 -9.39 3.40 -16.77
C ILE A 84 -7.94 3.77 -16.48
N VAL A 85 -7.16 4.10 -17.52
CA VAL A 85 -5.82 4.67 -17.32
C VAL A 85 -5.97 6.01 -16.60
N GLY A 86 -5.26 6.14 -15.49
CA GLY A 86 -5.31 7.30 -14.62
C GLY A 86 -6.34 7.23 -13.49
N MET A 87 -7.17 6.19 -13.47
CA MET A 87 -8.14 5.97 -12.40
C MET A 87 -7.45 5.56 -11.11
N VAL A 88 -7.86 6.16 -9.99
CA VAL A 88 -7.41 5.78 -8.64
C VAL A 88 -8.34 4.68 -8.13
N MET A 89 -7.83 3.45 -8.08
CA MET A 89 -8.59 2.25 -7.72
C MET A 89 -8.38 1.82 -6.27
N LEU A 90 -7.15 1.95 -5.73
CA LEU A 90 -6.89 1.74 -4.30
C LEU A 90 -7.09 3.06 -3.57
N LEU A 91 -7.94 3.05 -2.55
CA LEU A 91 -8.44 4.23 -1.87
C LEU A 91 -8.25 4.12 -0.36
N LYS A 92 -7.70 5.19 0.22
CA LYS A 92 -7.66 5.42 1.68
C LYS A 92 -7.05 4.26 2.48
N MET A 93 -6.04 3.59 1.92
CA MET A 93 -5.31 2.56 2.65
C MET A 93 -4.47 3.22 3.75
N LYS A 94 -4.40 2.61 4.93
CA LYS A 94 -3.59 3.06 6.07
C LYS A 94 -2.40 2.15 6.26
N ALA A 95 -1.30 2.65 6.82
CA ALA A 95 -0.21 1.75 7.25
C ALA A 95 -0.63 1.04 8.54
N GLY A 96 -0.61 -0.29 8.52
CA GLY A 96 -0.79 -1.18 9.67
C GLY A 96 0.54 -1.82 10.11
N GLU A 97 0.45 -2.86 10.94
CA GLU A 97 1.63 -3.59 11.42
C GLU A 97 2.32 -4.37 10.27
N ASP A 98 1.53 -5.05 9.44
CA ASP A 98 2.01 -5.98 8.40
C ASP A 98 1.88 -5.44 6.97
N GLY A 99 1.44 -4.18 6.78
CA GLY A 99 1.26 -3.64 5.44
C GLY A 99 0.30 -2.47 5.36
N LEU A 100 -0.56 -2.48 4.34
CA LEU A 100 -1.60 -1.48 4.11
C LEU A 100 -3.00 -2.06 4.37
N GLU A 101 -3.79 -1.41 5.20
CA GLU A 101 -5.11 -1.91 5.66
C GLU A 101 -6.21 -0.86 5.57
N ASP A 102 -7.44 -1.23 5.96
CA ASP A 102 -8.61 -0.35 6.13
C ASP A 102 -9.11 0.38 4.87
N GLY A 103 -8.53 0.08 3.71
CA GLY A 103 -8.88 0.77 2.47
C GLY A 103 -9.93 0.05 1.65
N LYS A 104 -10.09 0.55 0.43
CA LYS A 104 -10.96 -0.05 -0.58
C LYS A 104 -10.25 -0.15 -1.91
N ILE A 105 -10.56 -1.20 -2.65
CA ILE A 105 -10.19 -1.36 -4.05
C ILE A 105 -11.44 -1.32 -4.92
N MET A 106 -11.39 -0.59 -6.02
CA MET A 106 -12.44 -0.58 -7.04
C MET A 106 -11.99 -1.40 -8.24
N ASP A 107 -12.80 -2.38 -8.65
CA ASP A 107 -12.53 -3.19 -9.84
C ASP A 107 -13.24 -2.58 -11.06
N PRO A 108 -12.50 -2.05 -12.06
CA PRO A 108 -13.11 -1.53 -13.29
C PRO A 108 -13.85 -2.60 -14.10
N GLY A 109 -13.51 -3.87 -13.93
CA GLY A 109 -14.10 -5.02 -14.63
C GLY A 109 -15.52 -5.35 -14.19
N ASN A 110 -15.98 -4.85 -13.04
CA ASN A 110 -17.36 -5.01 -12.57
C ASN A 110 -17.95 -3.75 -11.90
N GLY A 111 -17.15 -2.68 -11.73
CA GLY A 111 -17.55 -1.41 -11.15
C GLY A 111 -17.82 -1.44 -9.64
N LYS A 112 -17.46 -2.53 -8.94
CA LYS A 112 -17.71 -2.71 -7.50
C LYS A 112 -16.50 -2.31 -6.68
N PHE A 113 -16.78 -1.92 -5.44
CA PHE A 113 -15.77 -1.62 -4.42
C PHE A 113 -15.71 -2.77 -3.42
N TYR A 114 -14.50 -3.14 -3.04
CA TYR A 114 -14.20 -4.18 -2.06
C TYR A 114 -13.33 -3.61 -0.96
N HIS A 115 -13.42 -4.18 0.23
CA HIS A 115 -12.44 -3.93 1.28
C HIS A 115 -11.08 -4.51 0.84
N CYS A 116 -9.99 -3.84 1.20
CA CYS A 116 -8.66 -4.22 0.75
C CYS A 116 -7.64 -4.09 1.89
N THR A 117 -6.83 -5.12 2.02
CA THR A 117 -5.62 -5.19 2.84
C THR A 117 -4.50 -5.76 1.97
N MET A 118 -3.28 -5.26 2.13
CA MET A 118 -2.09 -5.61 1.36
C MET A 118 -0.87 -5.79 2.25
#